data_AF-A0A3P1ZDB6-F1
#
_entry.id   AF-A0A3P1ZDB6-F1
#
_cell.length_a   1.000
_cell.length_b   1.000
_cell.length_c   1.000
_cell.angle_alpha   90.00
_cell.angle_beta   90.00
_cell.angle_gamma   90.00
#
_symmetry.space_group_name_H-M   'P 1'
#
loop_
_entity.id
_entity.type
_entity.pdbx_description
1 polymer ?
#
loop_
_entity_poly.entity_id
_entity_poly.type
_entity_poly.pdbx_seq_one_letter_code
_entity_poly.pdbx_strand_id
1 'polypeptide(L)'
;MLKYVNHDIVFQEFPDEITLAVNLSLCPCACPGCHSTYLWGDNGEELTEKRLFALVEQYGATITCVGLMGGDNDPASVFSLLKRLKKVYPRLHTGWYSGRDKFPPMLSADVAPDYVKIGAWRADRGPLNAPTTNQRMYRFSADGTREDITFRFQKKR
;
A
#
# COMPACT_ATOMS: atom_id res chain seq x y z
N MET A 1 6.54 -10.93 -10.66
CA MET A 1 7.35 -9.75 -11.04
C MET A 1 6.49 -8.51 -10.86
N LEU A 2 7.00 -7.51 -10.14
CA LEU A 2 6.30 -6.24 -9.91
C LEU A 2 6.77 -5.19 -10.91
N LYS A 3 5.85 -4.36 -11.38
CA LYS A 3 6.16 -3.21 -12.22
C LYS A 3 5.52 -1.96 -11.63
N TYR A 4 6.23 -0.85 -11.65
CA TYR A 4 5.76 0.45 -11.18
C TYR A 4 5.61 1.42 -12.35
N VAL A 5 4.58 2.26 -12.31
CA VAL A 5 4.30 3.25 -13.36
C VAL A 5 4.82 4.62 -12.98
N ASN A 6 4.59 5.01 -11.72
CA ASN A 6 5.04 6.27 -11.16
C ASN A 6 5.12 6.16 -9.63
N HIS A 7 5.59 7.22 -8.99
CA HIS A 7 5.56 7.39 -7.55
C HIS A 7 5.31 8.85 -7.21
N ASP A 8 4.81 9.11 -6.01
CA ASP A 8 4.56 10.45 -5.51
C ASP A 8 4.79 10.53 -4.00
N ILE A 9 4.94 11.73 -3.46
CA ILE A 9 4.95 12.00 -2.02
C ILE A 9 3.55 12.41 -1.60
N VAL A 10 2.93 11.58 -0.76
CA VAL A 10 1.54 11.73 -0.34
C VAL A 10 1.43 11.79 1.19
N PHE A 11 0.32 12.33 1.68
CA PHE A 11 0.14 12.69 3.10
C PHE A 11 -1.16 12.13 3.71
N GLN A 12 -2.01 11.45 2.92
CA GLN A 12 -3.35 11.07 3.36
C GLN A 12 -3.59 9.55 3.34
N GLU A 13 -2.68 8.79 2.75
CA GLU A 13 -2.80 7.36 2.47
C GLU A 13 -2.46 6.52 3.70
N PHE A 14 -1.52 7.00 4.53
CA PHE A 14 -1.19 6.38 5.80
C PHE A 14 -1.25 7.46 6.89
N PRO A 15 -1.98 7.23 8.01
CA PRO A 15 -2.18 8.28 9.00
C PRO A 15 -0.86 8.72 9.63
N ASP A 16 -0.68 10.04 9.72
CA ASP A 16 0.49 10.69 10.34
C ASP A 16 1.83 10.45 9.59
N GLU A 17 1.78 9.98 8.34
CA GLU A 17 2.98 9.69 7.54
C GLU A 17 3.21 10.69 6.40
N ILE A 18 4.48 10.93 6.08
CA ILE A 18 4.93 11.45 4.78
C ILE A 18 5.35 10.23 3.95
N THR A 19 4.51 9.84 3.01
CA THR A 19 4.65 8.55 2.32
C THR A 19 5.21 8.71 0.91
N LEU A 20 6.27 7.98 0.60
CA LEU A 20 6.60 7.64 -0.78
C LEU A 20 5.62 6.55 -1.26
N ALA A 21 4.62 6.94 -2.04
CA ALA A 21 3.64 6.03 -2.62
C ALA A 21 4.09 5.59 -4.02
N VAL A 22 4.37 4.30 -4.19
CA VAL A 22 4.80 3.71 -5.46
C VAL A 22 3.64 2.95 -6.09
N ASN A 23 3.19 3.41 -7.26
CA ASN A 23 2.02 2.85 -7.93
C ASN A 23 2.41 1.69 -8.85
N LEU A 24 1.91 0.51 -8.51
CA LEU A 24 2.21 -0.75 -9.18
C LEU A 24 1.13 -1.08 -10.22
N SER A 25 1.57 -1.48 -11.41
CA SER A 25 0.69 -1.93 -12.49
C SER A 25 0.31 -3.41 -12.33
N LEU A 26 -0.28 -4.01 -13.37
CA LEU A 26 -0.77 -5.40 -13.38
C LEU A 26 -1.88 -5.64 -12.33
N CYS A 27 -2.70 -4.65 -12.02
CA CYS A 27 -3.78 -4.82 -11.06
C CYS A 27 -4.86 -5.77 -11.61
N PRO A 28 -5.07 -6.96 -11.02
CA PRO A 28 -6.04 -7.94 -11.50
C PRO A 28 -7.47 -7.62 -11.05
N CYS A 29 -7.65 -6.65 -10.13
CA CYS A 29 -8.96 -6.34 -9.56
C CYS A 29 -9.87 -5.61 -10.55
N ALA A 30 -9.30 -4.83 -11.49
CA ALA A 30 -10.00 -4.12 -12.56
C ALA A 30 -11.38 -3.53 -12.18
N CYS A 31 -11.46 -2.88 -11.01
CA CYS A 31 -12.73 -2.49 -10.39
C CYS A 31 -13.48 -1.46 -11.28
N PRO A 32 -14.77 -1.66 -11.59
CA PRO A 32 -15.55 -0.69 -12.36
C PRO A 32 -15.53 0.71 -11.73
N GLY A 33 -15.18 1.72 -12.52
CA GLY A 33 -15.08 3.11 -12.07
C GLY A 33 -13.86 3.43 -11.20
N CYS A 34 -12.83 2.58 -11.17
CA CYS A 34 -11.58 2.86 -10.48
C CYS A 34 -10.89 4.12 -11.06
N HIS A 35 -10.33 4.97 -10.21
CA HIS A 35 -9.56 6.15 -10.65
C HIS A 35 -8.19 5.79 -11.22
N SER A 36 -7.67 4.60 -10.91
CA SER A 36 -6.33 4.14 -11.34
C SER A 36 -6.39 3.07 -12.43
N THR A 37 -7.27 3.25 -13.43
CA THR A 37 -7.40 2.30 -14.56
C THR A 37 -6.09 2.12 -15.34
N TYR A 38 -5.22 3.13 -15.34
CA TYR A 38 -3.88 3.07 -15.96
C TYR A 38 -2.97 2.00 -15.34
N LEU A 39 -3.28 1.50 -14.14
CA LEU A 39 -2.54 0.42 -13.45
C LEU A 39 -3.03 -0.99 -13.81
N TRP A 40 -4.08 -1.15 -14.62
CA TRP A 40 -4.61 -2.49 -14.95
C TRP A 40 -3.71 -3.26 -15.92
N GLY A 41 -3.09 -2.55 -16.85
CA GLY A 41 -2.24 -3.15 -17.88
C GLY A 41 -0.85 -3.51 -17.39
N ASP A 42 -0.09 -4.18 -18.25
CA ASP A 42 1.34 -4.44 -18.09
C ASP A 42 2.16 -3.20 -18.50
N ASN A 43 2.13 -2.19 -17.63
CA ASN A 43 2.74 -0.88 -17.89
C ASN A 43 3.91 -0.60 -16.95
N GLY A 44 4.79 0.32 -17.35
CA GLY A 44 5.89 0.81 -16.51
C GLY A 44 7.12 -0.09 -16.50
N GLU A 45 7.95 0.11 -15.48
CA GLU A 45 9.27 -0.50 -15.34
C GLU A 45 9.25 -1.53 -14.20
N GLU A 46 10.16 -2.50 -14.25
CA GLU A 46 10.31 -3.47 -13.16
C GLU A 46 10.69 -2.77 -11.83
N LEU A 47 9.98 -3.08 -10.75
CA LEU A 47 10.31 -2.62 -9.42
C LEU A 47 11.18 -3.66 -8.69
N THR A 48 12.49 -3.51 -8.83
CA THR A 48 13.49 -4.31 -8.10
C THR A 48 13.80 -3.71 -6.73
N GLU A 49 14.43 -4.49 -5.83
CA GLU A 49 14.95 -3.99 -4.54
C GLU A 49 15.88 -2.77 -4.76
N LYS A 50 16.82 -2.89 -5.71
CA LYS A 50 17.75 -1.81 -6.05
C LYS A 50 17.00 -0.55 -6.50
N ARG A 51 15.95 -0.69 -7.32
CA ARG A 51 15.17 0.45 -7.80
C ARG A 51 14.39 1.10 -6.66
N LEU A 52 13.72 0.29 -5.83
CA LEU A 52 12.97 0.80 -4.68
C LEU A 52 13.88 1.54 -3.70
N PHE A 53 15.08 1.02 -3.44
CA PHE A 53 16.04 1.66 -2.53
C PHE A 53 16.57 2.97 -3.09
N ALA A 54 16.87 3.02 -4.38
CA ALA A 54 17.26 4.28 -5.03
C ALA A 54 16.16 5.36 -4.91
N LEU A 55 14.86 4.98 -5.01
CA LEU A 55 13.76 5.91 -4.76
C LEU A 55 13.75 6.39 -3.30
N VAL A 56 13.92 5.48 -2.34
CA VAL A 56 13.98 5.84 -0.90
C VAL A 56 15.14 6.80 -0.61
N GLU A 57 16.31 6.55 -1.18
CA GLU A 57 17.52 7.37 -1.00
C GLU A 57 17.35 8.76 -1.60
N GLN A 58 16.65 8.89 -2.72
CA GLN A 58 16.36 10.18 -3.36
C GLN A 58 15.61 11.13 -2.41
N TYR A 59 14.68 10.62 -1.61
CA TYR A 59 13.90 11.44 -0.66
C TYR A 59 14.53 11.47 0.74
N GLY A 60 15.36 10.49 1.08
CA GLY A 60 16.12 10.46 2.33
C GLY A 60 15.24 10.59 3.58
N ALA A 61 15.61 11.53 4.46
CA ALA A 61 14.94 11.74 5.75
C ALA A 61 13.57 12.46 5.66
N THR A 62 13.17 12.92 4.47
CA THR A 62 11.88 13.64 4.29
C THR A 62 10.67 12.72 4.37
N ILE A 63 10.85 11.44 4.04
CA ILE A 63 9.80 10.43 4.09
C ILE A 63 9.87 9.61 5.39
N THR A 64 8.70 9.34 5.96
CA THR A 64 8.54 8.50 7.15
C THR A 64 7.92 7.15 6.81
N CYS A 65 7.31 7.01 5.62
CA CYS A 65 6.68 5.77 5.17
C CYS A 65 6.96 5.48 3.69
N VAL A 66 6.96 4.20 3.34
CA VAL A 66 6.94 3.72 1.94
C VAL A 66 5.72 2.84 1.73
N GLY A 67 4.85 3.26 0.81
CA GLY A 67 3.62 2.58 0.45
C GLY A 67 3.73 1.94 -0.93
N LEU A 68 3.49 0.64 -1.04
CA LEU A 68 3.28 -0.01 -2.33
C LEU A 68 1.78 -0.04 -2.65
N MET A 69 1.39 0.61 -3.74
CA MET A 69 -0.01 0.80 -4.13
C MET A 69 -0.33 -0.14 -5.29
N GLY A 70 -1.07 -1.22 -5.04
CA GLY A 70 -1.29 -2.32 -6.00
C GLY A 70 -0.35 -3.49 -5.77
N GLY A 71 0.14 -4.14 -6.83
CA GLY A 71 0.94 -5.37 -6.72
C GLY A 71 0.11 -6.60 -6.33
N ASP A 72 -1.20 -6.50 -6.50
CA ASP A 72 -2.18 -7.56 -6.22
C ASP A 72 -2.00 -8.81 -7.10
N ASN A 73 -1.21 -8.72 -8.18
CA ASN A 73 -0.79 -9.85 -9.01
C ASN A 73 0.31 -10.70 -8.35
N ASP A 74 1.14 -10.11 -7.48
CA ASP A 74 2.24 -10.78 -6.81
C ASP A 74 2.45 -10.26 -5.37
N PRO A 75 1.50 -10.52 -4.45
CA PRO A 75 1.60 -10.08 -3.06
C PRO A 75 2.83 -10.60 -2.30
N ALA A 76 3.37 -11.75 -2.71
CA ALA A 76 4.56 -12.32 -2.08
C ALA A 76 5.79 -11.44 -2.33
N SER A 77 5.96 -10.96 -3.56
CA SER A 77 7.04 -10.03 -3.91
C SER A 77 6.86 -8.67 -3.24
N VAL A 78 5.63 -8.17 -3.10
CA VAL A 78 5.32 -6.93 -2.36
C VAL A 78 5.83 -7.03 -0.92
N PHE A 79 5.45 -8.09 -0.22
CA PHE A 79 5.85 -8.27 1.18
C PHE A 79 7.34 -8.54 1.35
N SER A 80 7.96 -9.26 0.42
CA SER A 80 9.42 -9.44 0.40
C SER A 80 10.14 -8.10 0.33
N LEU A 81 9.73 -7.21 -0.58
CA LEU A 81 10.31 -5.87 -0.72
C LEU A 81 10.08 -5.00 0.52
N LEU A 82 8.86 -4.96 1.05
CA LEU A 82 8.55 -4.16 2.24
C LEU A 82 9.33 -4.64 3.47
N LYS A 83 9.40 -5.96 3.69
CA LYS A 83 10.20 -6.56 4.77
C LYS A 83 11.67 -6.19 4.65
N ARG A 84 12.21 -6.27 3.44
CA ARG A 84 13.60 -5.94 3.17
C ARG A 84 13.89 -4.46 3.37
N LEU A 85 12.98 -3.58 2.94
CA LEU A 85 13.03 -2.15 3.18
C LEU A 85 13.04 -1.82 4.67
N LYS A 86 12.11 -2.39 5.45
CA LYS A 86 12.04 -2.20 6.91
C LYS A 86 13.35 -2.61 7.61
N LYS A 87 13.97 -3.70 7.17
CA LYS A 87 15.26 -4.17 7.70
C LYS A 87 16.41 -3.19 7.43
N VAL A 88 16.44 -2.56 6.26
CA VAL A 88 17.52 -1.64 5.86
C VAL A 88 17.29 -0.24 6.41
N TYR A 89 16.03 0.21 6.45
CA TYR A 89 15.62 1.53 6.90
C TYR A 89 14.63 1.40 8.08
N PRO A 90 15.09 1.03 9.28
CA PRO A 90 14.21 0.76 10.43
C PRO A 90 13.39 1.97 10.90
N ARG A 91 13.80 3.18 10.52
CA ARG A 91 13.06 4.44 10.75
C ARG A 91 11.79 4.58 9.90
N LEU A 92 11.66 3.81 8.81
CA LEU A 92 10.54 3.91 7.89
C LEU A 92 9.42 2.96 8.33
N HIS A 93 8.19 3.45 8.29
CA HIS A 93 7.03 2.57 8.21
C HIS A 93 6.83 2.07 6.78
N THR A 94 6.16 0.93 6.67
CA THR A 94 5.87 0.26 5.40
C THR A 94 4.37 0.06 5.27
N GLY A 95 3.86 0.23 4.05
CA GLY A 95 2.44 0.16 3.78
C GLY A 95 2.13 -0.59 2.50
N TRP A 96 0.99 -1.28 2.47
CA TRP A 96 0.46 -1.90 1.27
C TRP A 96 -0.99 -1.52 1.03
N TYR A 97 -1.30 -1.07 -0.19
CA TYR A 97 -2.65 -0.79 -0.66
C TYR A 97 -3.11 -1.87 -1.65
N SER A 98 -4.00 -2.75 -1.19
CA SER A 98 -4.59 -3.81 -1.99
C SER A 98 -6.03 -3.47 -2.41
N GLY A 99 -6.37 -3.83 -3.64
CA GLY A 99 -7.75 -3.84 -4.14
C GLY A 99 -8.53 -5.11 -3.78
N ARG A 100 -7.92 -6.10 -3.11
CA ARG A 100 -8.59 -7.35 -2.73
C ARG A 100 -9.40 -7.19 -1.45
N ASP A 101 -10.55 -7.85 -1.37
CA ASP A 101 -11.43 -7.80 -0.19
C ASP A 101 -10.94 -8.66 0.99
N LYS A 102 -9.89 -9.47 0.79
CA LYS A 102 -9.33 -10.36 1.81
C LYS A 102 -7.81 -10.26 1.82
N PHE A 103 -7.24 -10.45 3.00
CA PHE A 103 -5.81 -10.64 3.14
C PHE A 103 -5.35 -11.89 2.39
N PRO A 104 -4.15 -11.84 1.80
CA PRO A 104 -3.59 -13.01 1.16
C PRO A 104 -3.14 -14.03 2.23
N PRO A 105 -3.24 -15.35 1.97
CA PRO A 105 -3.03 -16.38 2.99
C PRO A 105 -1.65 -16.37 3.67
N MET A 106 -0.62 -15.86 2.99
CA MET A 106 0.74 -15.80 3.53
C MET A 106 1.01 -14.57 4.43
N LEU A 107 0.01 -13.71 4.65
CA LEU A 107 0.16 -12.59 5.59
C LEU A 107 0.21 -13.11 7.03
N SER A 108 1.41 -13.09 7.62
CA SER A 108 1.67 -13.40 9.02
C SER A 108 2.32 -12.21 9.73
N ALA A 109 2.42 -12.28 11.06
CA ALA A 109 3.10 -11.26 11.88
C ALA A 109 4.51 -10.93 11.37
N ASP A 110 5.29 -11.95 10.99
CA ASP A 110 6.69 -11.81 10.54
C ASP A 110 6.87 -11.18 9.15
N VAL A 111 5.76 -11.01 8.43
CA VAL A 111 5.73 -10.60 7.02
C VAL A 111 4.87 -9.34 6.83
N ALA A 112 4.02 -9.01 7.80
CA ALA A 112 3.11 -7.89 7.72
C ALA A 112 3.87 -6.54 7.70
N PRO A 113 3.52 -5.64 6.77
CA PRO A 113 3.95 -4.25 6.87
C PRO A 113 3.19 -3.53 7.99
N ASP A 114 3.66 -2.35 8.39
CA ASP A 114 3.05 -1.56 9.46
C ASP A 114 1.59 -1.19 9.15
N TYR A 115 1.26 -1.01 7.87
CA TYR A 115 -0.08 -0.69 7.41
C TYR A 115 -0.53 -1.56 6.23
N VAL A 116 -1.77 -2.04 6.28
CA VAL A 116 -2.40 -2.71 5.12
C VAL A 116 -3.80 -2.17 4.90
N LYS A 117 -4.02 -1.63 3.71
CA LYS A 117 -5.35 -1.32 3.20
C LYS A 117 -5.84 -2.48 2.34
N ILE A 118 -7.06 -2.93 2.58
CA ILE A 118 -7.80 -3.88 1.74
C ILE A 118 -9.15 -3.31 1.31
N GLY A 119 -9.78 -3.95 0.34
CA GLY A 119 -11.11 -3.66 -0.16
C GLY A 119 -11.10 -3.10 -1.57
N ALA A 120 -11.91 -3.68 -2.45
CA ALA A 120 -12.10 -3.23 -3.81
C ALA A 120 -12.74 -1.84 -3.86
N TRP A 121 -12.44 -1.07 -4.91
CA TRP A 121 -13.22 0.14 -5.20
C TRP A 121 -14.65 -0.25 -5.59
N ARG A 122 -15.63 0.40 -4.97
CA ARG A 122 -17.06 0.25 -5.29
C ARG A 122 -17.73 1.62 -5.28
N ALA A 123 -18.31 2.01 -6.42
CA ALA A 123 -18.89 3.34 -6.60
C ALA A 123 -20.03 3.65 -5.61
N ASP A 124 -20.82 2.64 -5.24
CA ASP A 124 -21.91 2.74 -4.25
C ASP A 124 -21.42 2.91 -2.80
N ARG A 125 -20.15 2.60 -2.53
CA ARG A 125 -19.54 2.65 -1.18
C ARG A 125 -18.63 3.86 -0.99
N GLY A 126 -18.00 4.32 -2.06
CA GLY A 126 -17.13 5.48 -2.08
C GLY A 126 -15.73 5.25 -1.49
N PRO A 127 -14.93 6.32 -1.41
CA PRO A 127 -13.53 6.28 -0.93
C PRO A 127 -13.42 5.99 0.57
N LEU A 128 -12.18 5.86 1.07
CA LEU A 128 -11.89 5.48 2.46
C LEU A 128 -12.46 6.47 3.51
N ASN A 129 -12.59 7.75 3.14
CA ASN A 129 -13.20 8.78 4.00
C ASN A 129 -14.74 8.76 4.01
N ALA A 130 -15.38 7.93 3.17
CA ALA A 130 -16.82 7.79 3.15
C ALA A 130 -17.28 6.87 4.29
N PRO A 131 -18.34 7.24 5.04
CA PRO A 131 -18.87 6.40 6.11
C PRO A 131 -19.42 5.05 5.61
N THR A 132 -19.76 4.98 4.33
CA THR A 132 -20.33 3.80 3.65
C THR A 132 -19.26 2.86 3.08
N THR A 133 -17.98 3.19 3.19
CA THR A 133 -16.91 2.47 2.50
C THR A 133 -16.82 0.99 2.90
N ASN A 134 -16.58 0.12 1.94
CA ASN A 134 -16.22 -1.29 2.17
C ASN A 134 -14.70 -1.47 2.40
N GLN A 135 -13.92 -0.43 2.14
CA GLN A 135 -12.48 -0.46 2.27
C GLN A 135 -12.08 -0.38 3.74
N ARG A 136 -10.97 -1.02 4.10
CA ARG A 136 -10.47 -1.07 5.47
C ARG A 136 -8.97 -0.82 5.51
N MET A 137 -8.54 0.04 6.43
CA MET A 137 -7.14 0.26 6.76
C MET A 137 -6.82 -0.40 8.10
N TYR A 138 -5.79 -1.23 8.11
CA TYR A 138 -5.30 -1.90 9.31
C TYR A 138 -3.90 -1.43 9.66
N ARG A 139 -3.64 -1.23 10.95
CA ARG A 139 -2.30 -1.07 11.51
C ARG A 139 -1.89 -2.37 12.17
N PHE A 140 -0.70 -2.87 11.84
CA PHE A 140 -0.13 -4.08 12.44
C PHE A 140 0.84 -3.71 13.56
N SER A 141 0.74 -4.44 14.66
CA SER A 141 1.65 -4.40 15.79
C SER A 141 2.76 -5.44 15.62
N ALA A 142 3.88 -5.26 16.33
CA ALA A 142 5.01 -6.19 16.29
C ALA A 142 4.66 -7.61 16.80
N ASP A 143 3.62 -7.74 17.63
CA ASP A 143 3.11 -9.02 18.13
C ASP A 143 2.16 -9.73 17.13
N GLY A 144 1.95 -9.15 15.94
CA GLY A 144 1.07 -9.69 14.91
C GLY A 144 -0.40 -9.34 15.08
N THR A 145 -0.78 -8.65 16.17
CA THR A 145 -2.13 -8.10 16.29
C THR A 145 -2.35 -6.98 15.27
N ARG A 146 -3.61 -6.76 14.90
CA ARG A 146 -3.97 -5.67 14.00
C ARG A 146 -5.18 -4.92 14.52
N GLU A 147 -5.16 -3.61 14.32
CA GLU A 147 -6.25 -2.70 14.64
C GLU A 147 -6.85 -2.17 13.34
N ASP A 148 -8.19 -2.17 13.24
CA ASP A 148 -8.90 -1.47 12.17
C ASP A 148 -8.91 0.04 12.49
N ILE A 149 -8.11 0.80 11.73
CA ILE A 149 -7.95 2.24 11.90
C ILE A 149 -8.65 3.04 10.79
N THR A 150 -9.61 2.43 10.09
CA THR A 150 -10.35 3.09 8.98
C THR A 150 -11.02 4.40 9.41
N PHE A 151 -11.44 4.49 10.67
CA PHE A 151 -12.04 5.71 11.23
C PHE A 151 -11.10 6.93 11.18
N ARG A 152 -9.77 6.74 11.12
CA ARG A 152 -8.78 7.83 11.04
C ARG A 152 -8.88 8.65 9.75
N PHE A 153 -9.48 8.09 8.71
CA PHE A 153 -9.68 8.76 7.41
C PHE A 153 -11.02 9.51 7.34
N GLN A 154 -11.87 9.32 8.34
CA GLN A 154 -13.21 9.88 8.38
C GLN A 154 -13.22 11.08 9.32
N LYS A 155 -13.83 12.19 8.91
CA LYS A 155 -14.01 13.34 9.79
C LYS A 155 -14.87 12.93 10.98
N LYS A 156 -14.43 13.24 12.20
CA LYS A 156 -15.32 13.24 13.37
C LYS A 156 -16.44 14.25 13.07
N ARG A 157 -17.69 13.78 13.11
CA ARG A 157 -18.85 14.65 13.08
C ARG A 157 -18.95 15.44 14.37
#